data_AF-A0A163HMY3-F1
#
_entry.id   AF-A0A163HMY3-F1
#
_cell.length_a   1.000
_cell.length_b   1.000
_cell.length_c   1.000
_cell.angle_alpha   90.00
_cell.angle_beta   90.00
_cell.angle_gamma   90.00
#
_symmetry.space_group_name_H-M   'P 1'
#
loop_
_entity.id
_entity.type
_entity.pdbx_description
1 polymer ?
#
loop_
_entity_poly.entity_id
_entity_poly.type
_entity_poly.pdbx_seq_one_letter_code
_entity_poly.pdbx_strand_id
1 'polypeptide(L)'
;MKTCPPEINLNLSRKDKWISEIKGFLWNIRNWELRQVDSFIKTDGSSSIGHISKRRVVQRLFPCPVVLVELQDDVFVLGFMVGQGDYSFKIQFPDELILHQVQDAGDKWHQTFDQHNSIVWMSVSKLGILNIRYADSMLDRAVEFYEIEEVQRLLQIRDDALKNIGFHSIRLSRATGQPDNRIQAITRFYDGVPKVLTSEDLVQDMMSYSKLSNVCPANVNDVMQRARLLYVHGYSEWEFLTTAVHYAVLSLEASLRLLYDTWLGETPVRVEAKIIGVQVCETLEPSRDTILKWSNKNKALDVTVNGLILPRSKSNLTNHAVHIGVLTQWERDRIEYFLWLRDTLSHPTGTFIEWISWSRECIGEVCLLINLMWARFLVGMPDEFSMA
;
A
#
# COMPACT_ATOMS: atom_id res chain seq x y z
N MET A 1 1.55 -21.91 35.93
CA MET A 1 2.76 -22.59 36.43
C MET A 1 3.84 -22.47 35.37
N LYS A 2 5.00 -21.88 35.67
CA LYS A 2 6.15 -21.93 34.75
C LYS A 2 6.60 -23.40 34.65
N THR A 3 6.46 -24.00 33.49
CA THR A 3 6.94 -25.37 33.24
C THR A 3 8.46 -25.33 33.13
N CYS A 4 9.15 -26.01 34.03
CA CYS A 4 10.61 -26.13 33.96
C CYS A 4 11.03 -26.80 32.64
N PRO A 5 12.13 -26.36 32.01
CA PRO A 5 12.65 -27.00 30.81
C PRO A 5 13.04 -28.46 31.12
N PRO A 6 12.91 -29.39 30.15
CA PRO A 6 13.31 -30.77 30.33
C PRO A 6 14.80 -30.90 30.67
N GLU A 7 15.11 -31.93 31.46
CA GLU A 7 16.46 -32.23 31.94
C GLU A 7 16.76 -33.71 31.69
N ILE A 8 18.00 -34.04 31.36
CA ILE A 8 18.50 -35.42 31.29
C ILE A 8 19.70 -35.59 32.20
N ASN A 9 19.68 -36.71 32.95
CA ASN A 9 20.77 -37.17 33.76
C ASN A 9 21.33 -38.45 33.15
N LEU A 10 22.53 -38.38 32.56
CA LEU A 10 23.19 -39.56 31.97
C LEU A 10 24.14 -40.18 32.99
N ASN A 11 23.87 -41.43 33.36
CA ASN A 11 24.75 -42.19 34.23
C ASN A 11 25.84 -42.89 33.40
N LEU A 12 27.09 -42.44 33.55
CA LEU A 12 28.18 -42.89 32.70
C LEU A 12 28.59 -44.37 32.90
N SER A 13 28.17 -44.98 34.01
CA SER A 13 28.37 -46.42 34.29
C SER A 13 27.35 -47.34 33.63
N ARG A 14 26.31 -46.80 32.98
CA ARG A 14 25.21 -47.57 32.38
C ARG A 14 24.96 -47.16 30.92
N LYS A 15 25.99 -47.33 30.08
CA LYS A 15 25.97 -46.99 28.65
C LYS A 15 24.83 -47.67 27.89
N ASP A 16 24.40 -48.86 28.34
CA ASP A 16 23.28 -49.63 27.79
C ASP A 16 21.94 -48.86 27.84
N LYS A 17 21.81 -47.90 28.77
CA LYS A 17 20.59 -47.12 28.96
C LYS A 17 20.56 -45.78 28.25
N TRP A 18 21.71 -45.27 27.82
CA TRP A 18 21.83 -43.92 27.25
C TRP A 18 20.91 -43.72 26.04
N ILE A 19 20.79 -44.74 25.18
CA ILE A 19 19.91 -44.68 24.01
C ILE A 19 18.46 -44.38 24.43
N SER A 20 17.97 -45.04 25.48
CA SER A 20 16.61 -44.84 25.98
C SER A 20 16.44 -43.52 26.72
N GLU A 21 17.46 -43.11 27.50
CA GLU A 21 17.44 -41.86 28.28
C GLU A 21 17.49 -40.63 27.36
N ILE A 22 18.36 -40.63 26.35
CA ILE A 22 18.50 -39.57 25.35
C ILE A 22 17.23 -39.49 24.49
N LYS A 23 16.68 -40.62 24.04
CA LYS A 23 15.40 -40.64 23.32
C LYS A 23 14.26 -40.06 24.16
N GLY A 24 14.19 -40.42 25.44
CA GLY A 24 13.20 -39.88 26.37
C GLY A 24 13.34 -38.36 26.56
N PHE A 25 14.57 -37.87 26.68
CA PHE A 25 14.86 -36.44 26.78
C PHE A 25 14.45 -35.66 25.54
N LEU A 26 14.84 -36.13 24.35
CA LEU A 26 14.47 -35.50 23.08
C LEU A 26 12.95 -35.46 22.89
N TRP A 27 12.25 -36.53 23.30
CA TRP A 27 10.79 -36.57 23.30
C TRP A 27 10.17 -35.56 24.29
N ASN A 28 10.76 -35.42 25.47
CA ASN A 28 10.30 -34.47 26.47
C ASN A 28 10.52 -33.01 26.05
N ILE A 29 11.64 -32.68 25.40
CA ILE A 29 11.88 -31.36 24.78
C ILE A 29 10.77 -31.04 23.78
N ARG A 30 10.51 -31.96 22.85
CA ARG A 30 9.44 -31.79 21.85
C ARG A 30 8.08 -31.50 22.49
N ASN A 31 7.70 -32.28 23.50
CA ASN A 31 6.41 -32.09 24.16
C ASN A 31 6.34 -30.81 24.98
N TRP A 32 7.44 -30.40 25.60
CA TRP A 32 7.52 -29.15 26.35
C TRP A 32 7.35 -27.95 25.41
N GLU A 33 8.08 -27.90 24.29
CA GLU A 33 7.97 -26.86 23.26
C GLU A 33 6.56 -26.81 22.63
N LEU A 34 6.00 -27.96 22.23
CA LEU A 34 4.64 -28.02 21.69
C LEU A 34 3.59 -27.48 22.67
N ARG A 35 3.76 -27.73 23.98
CA ARG A 35 2.87 -27.16 25.01
C ARG A 35 3.05 -25.65 25.17
N GLN A 36 4.28 -25.14 25.06
CA GLN A 36 4.51 -23.68 25.04
C GLN A 36 3.79 -23.07 23.84
N VAL A 37 3.98 -23.64 22.65
CA VAL A 37 3.33 -23.21 21.40
C VAL A 37 1.81 -23.20 21.52
N ASP A 38 1.20 -24.28 22.01
CA ASP A 38 -0.25 -24.37 22.24
C ASP A 38 -0.76 -23.30 23.20
N SER A 39 0.02 -22.97 24.23
CA SER A 39 -0.34 -21.95 25.21
C SER A 39 -0.35 -20.54 24.60
N PHE A 40 0.59 -20.24 23.70
CA PHE A 40 0.66 -18.98 22.99
C PHE A 40 -0.43 -18.85 21.91
N ILE A 41 -0.75 -19.94 21.18
CA ILE A 41 -1.85 -19.97 20.20
C ILE A 41 -3.20 -19.68 20.87
N LYS A 42 -3.43 -20.21 22.08
CA LYS A 42 -4.69 -20.02 22.81
C LYS A 42 -4.86 -18.63 23.41
N THR A 43 -3.78 -17.89 23.64
CA THR A 43 -3.83 -16.59 24.34
C THR A 43 -3.90 -15.39 23.41
N ASP A 44 -3.34 -15.45 22.19
CA ASP A 44 -3.27 -14.27 21.31
C ASP A 44 -4.37 -14.22 20.22
N GLY A 45 -5.05 -15.33 19.93
CA GLY A 45 -6.12 -15.42 18.92
C GLY A 45 -5.72 -14.96 17.50
N SER A 46 -4.42 -14.73 17.24
CA SER A 46 -3.95 -13.99 16.09
C SER A 46 -3.50 -14.91 14.97
N SER A 47 -4.08 -14.70 13.78
CA SER A 47 -3.79 -15.44 12.55
C SER A 47 -2.54 -14.91 11.82
N SER A 48 -1.68 -14.14 12.48
CA SER A 48 -0.61 -13.43 11.77
C SER A 48 0.40 -14.42 11.19
N ILE A 49 0.70 -14.28 9.89
CA ILE A 49 1.67 -15.09 9.16
C ILE A 49 3.04 -15.06 9.83
N GLY A 50 3.42 -13.94 10.47
CA GLY A 50 4.66 -13.81 11.24
C GLY A 50 4.71 -14.75 12.45
N HIS A 51 3.66 -14.82 13.27
CA HIS A 51 3.65 -15.73 14.43
C HIS A 51 3.42 -17.19 14.05
N ILE A 52 2.64 -17.46 13.01
CA ILE A 52 2.41 -18.82 12.50
C ILE A 52 3.67 -19.38 11.81
N SER A 53 4.40 -18.56 11.05
CA SER A 53 5.63 -18.99 10.37
C SER A 53 6.71 -19.41 11.37
N LYS A 54 6.99 -18.59 12.40
CA LYS A 54 7.92 -18.96 13.48
C LYS A 54 7.57 -20.29 14.15
N ARG A 55 6.29 -20.49 14.50
CA ARG A 55 5.79 -21.74 15.12
C ARG A 55 5.87 -22.95 14.17
N ARG A 56 5.63 -22.77 12.87
CA ARG A 56 5.76 -23.82 11.85
C ARG A 56 7.22 -24.21 11.59
N VAL A 57 8.15 -23.26 11.75
CA VAL A 57 9.60 -23.50 11.68
C VAL A 57 10.06 -24.35 12.87
N VAL A 58 9.60 -24.05 14.09
CA VAL A 58 9.86 -24.90 15.28
C VAL A 58 9.35 -26.33 15.07
N GLN A 59 8.18 -26.52 14.48
CA GLN A 59 7.67 -27.87 14.14
C GLN A 59 8.49 -28.60 13.06
N ARG A 60 9.22 -27.87 12.21
CA ARG A 60 10.08 -28.41 11.14
C ARG A 60 11.50 -28.72 11.60
N LEU A 61 11.90 -28.33 12.82
CA LEU A 61 13.26 -28.47 13.34
C LEU A 61 13.54 -29.80 14.07
N PHE A 62 12.62 -30.76 14.02
CA PHE A 62 12.81 -32.06 14.69
C PHE A 62 12.65 -33.18 13.67
N PRO A 63 13.64 -34.09 13.55
CA PRO A 63 14.33 -34.75 14.67
C PRO A 63 15.86 -34.69 14.67
N CYS A 64 16.42 -34.87 15.88
CA CYS A 64 17.84 -34.79 16.17
C CYS A 64 18.48 -36.18 16.22
N PRO A 65 19.26 -36.60 15.21
CA PRO A 65 20.21 -37.68 15.39
C PRO A 65 21.29 -37.26 16.38
N VAL A 66 21.51 -38.10 17.39
CA VAL A 66 22.58 -37.88 18.36
C VAL A 66 23.73 -38.79 17.99
N VAL A 67 24.86 -38.18 17.67
CA VAL A 67 26.12 -38.89 17.40
C VAL A 67 26.93 -38.94 18.68
N LEU A 68 27.28 -40.13 19.14
CA LEU A 68 28.28 -40.32 20.19
C LEU A 68 29.61 -40.67 19.55
N VAL A 69 30.65 -39.90 19.85
CA VAL A 69 32.03 -40.18 19.45
C VAL A 69 32.84 -40.50 20.70
N GLU A 70 33.49 -41.66 20.71
CA GLU A 70 34.40 -42.03 21.79
C GLU A 70 35.81 -41.51 21.47
N LEU A 71 36.33 -40.63 22.33
CA LEU A 71 37.69 -40.10 22.21
C LEU A 71 38.67 -40.86 23.15
N GLN A 72 39.97 -40.64 22.95
CA GLN A 72 41.02 -41.09 23.86
C GLN A 72 40.93 -40.32 25.21
N ASP A 73 41.62 -40.80 26.25
CA ASP A 73 41.76 -40.12 27.56
C ASP A 73 40.45 -39.79 28.29
N ASP A 74 39.51 -40.72 28.27
CA ASP A 74 38.33 -40.61 29.14
C ASP A 74 37.36 -39.46 28.82
N VAL A 75 37.27 -39.08 27.54
CA VAL A 75 36.32 -38.07 27.03
C VAL A 75 35.38 -38.66 25.95
N PHE A 76 34.12 -38.21 25.96
CA PHE A 76 33.12 -38.45 24.91
C PHE A 76 32.68 -37.13 24.28
N VAL A 77 32.26 -37.18 23.01
CA VAL A 77 31.61 -36.06 22.34
C VAL A 77 30.21 -36.47 21.90
N LEU A 78 29.21 -35.65 22.23
CA LEU A 78 27.82 -35.78 21.80
C LEU A 78 27.51 -34.69 20.76
N GLY A 79 27.10 -35.08 19.56
CA GLY A 79 26.64 -34.19 18.51
C GLY A 79 25.12 -34.21 18.41
N PHE A 80 24.48 -33.05 18.58
CA PHE A 80 23.05 -32.84 18.39
C PHE A 80 22.82 -32.12 17.07
N MET A 81 22.38 -32.84 16.04
CA MET A 81 22.07 -32.23 14.74
C MET A 81 20.69 -31.56 14.78
N VAL A 82 20.61 -30.32 14.35
CA VAL A 82 19.42 -29.47 14.30
C VAL A 82 18.84 -29.50 12.88
N GLY A 83 17.59 -29.93 12.70
CA GLY A 83 16.96 -30.03 11.37
C GLY A 83 15.91 -31.14 11.22
N GLN A 84 15.57 -31.47 9.98
CA GLN A 84 14.65 -32.56 9.61
C GLN A 84 15.38 -33.90 9.46
N GLY A 85 14.76 -35.02 9.85
CA GLY A 85 15.39 -36.34 9.94
C GLY A 85 14.53 -37.40 10.66
N ASP A 86 15.15 -38.42 11.26
CA ASP A 86 14.54 -39.41 12.17
C ASP A 86 15.26 -39.39 13.53
N TYR A 87 14.56 -39.67 14.64
CA TYR A 87 15.20 -39.83 15.96
C TYR A 87 16.09 -41.08 15.97
N SER A 88 17.36 -40.91 15.63
CA SER A 88 18.35 -41.97 15.62
C SER A 88 19.51 -41.65 16.55
N PHE A 89 20.11 -42.69 17.12
CA PHE A 89 21.33 -42.57 17.91
C PHE A 89 22.37 -43.45 17.24
N LYS A 90 23.55 -42.90 16.97
CA LYS A 90 24.64 -43.64 16.34
C LYS A 90 25.93 -43.42 17.12
N ILE A 91 26.67 -44.50 17.34
CA ILE A 91 28.04 -44.42 17.84
C ILE A 91 28.95 -44.37 16.62
N GLN A 92 29.84 -43.40 16.56
CA GLN A 92 30.80 -43.23 15.47
C GLN A 92 32.22 -43.22 16.05
N PHE A 93 33.17 -43.73 15.25
CA PHE A 93 34.58 -43.56 15.54
C PHE A 93 35.01 -42.12 15.21
N PRO A 94 35.98 -41.55 15.93
CA PRO A 94 36.44 -40.19 15.68
C PRO A 94 37.04 -40.06 14.28
N ASP A 95 36.65 -39.01 13.56
CA ASP A 95 37.29 -38.57 12.32
C ASP A 95 38.09 -37.28 12.55
N GLU A 96 38.99 -36.94 11.62
CA GLU A 96 39.86 -35.75 11.74
C GLU A 96 39.09 -34.44 11.85
N LEU A 97 37.88 -34.38 11.27
CA LEU A 97 37.05 -33.18 11.21
C LEU A 97 36.39 -32.90 12.57
N ILE A 98 35.85 -33.93 13.21
CA ILE A 98 35.31 -33.86 14.57
C ILE A 98 36.41 -33.56 15.57
N LEU A 99 37.58 -34.20 15.43
CA LEU A 99 38.74 -33.95 16.29
C LEU A 99 39.21 -32.48 16.22
N HIS A 100 39.24 -31.88 15.04
CA HIS A 100 39.56 -30.45 14.87
C HIS A 100 38.49 -29.53 15.47
N GLN A 101 37.21 -29.91 15.40
CA GLN A 101 36.10 -29.11 15.97
C GLN A 101 36.04 -29.16 17.52
N VAL A 102 36.66 -30.16 18.13
CA VAL A 102 36.70 -30.36 19.60
C VAL A 102 38.10 -30.25 20.21
N GLN A 103 39.10 -29.75 19.45
CA GLN A 103 40.51 -29.68 19.86
C GLN A 103 40.76 -28.86 21.15
N ASP A 104 39.86 -27.93 21.50
CA ASP A 104 39.96 -27.09 22.71
C ASP A 104 39.15 -27.63 23.92
N ALA A 105 38.51 -28.79 23.77
CA ALA A 105 37.70 -29.41 24.82
C ALA A 105 38.58 -30.12 25.86
N GLY A 106 39.21 -29.37 26.78
CA GLY A 106 39.93 -29.93 27.93
C GLY A 106 39.02 -30.63 28.95
N ASP A 107 39.54 -30.92 30.15
CA ASP A 107 38.85 -31.62 31.28
C ASP A 107 37.54 -30.97 31.78
N LYS A 108 37.13 -29.84 31.20
CA LYS A 108 35.90 -29.12 31.53
C LYS A 108 34.96 -29.06 30.33
N TRP A 109 33.68 -29.22 30.64
CA TRP A 109 32.54 -29.10 29.75
C TRP A 109 32.66 -27.94 28.74
N HIS A 110 32.54 -28.26 27.45
CA HIS A 110 32.52 -27.29 26.36
C HIS A 110 31.41 -27.63 25.36
N GLN A 111 30.66 -26.60 24.93
CA GLN A 111 29.67 -26.70 23.85
C GLN A 111 30.10 -25.85 22.67
N THR A 112 30.03 -26.38 21.45
CA THR A 112 30.27 -25.63 20.22
C THR A 112 29.11 -25.83 19.25
N PHE A 113 28.79 -24.80 18.48
CA PHE A 113 27.79 -24.87 17.42
C PHE A 113 28.47 -24.79 16.06
N ASP A 114 28.44 -25.89 15.32
CA ASP A 114 28.81 -25.95 13.92
C ASP A 114 27.63 -25.47 13.07
N GLN A 115 27.68 -24.20 12.68
CA GLN A 115 26.67 -23.57 11.82
C GLN A 115 26.57 -24.22 10.44
N HIS A 116 27.66 -24.75 9.91
CA HIS A 116 27.70 -25.28 8.55
C HIS A 116 26.93 -26.61 8.45
N ASN A 117 27.11 -27.48 9.44
CA ASN A 117 26.42 -28.76 9.52
C ASN A 117 25.16 -28.73 10.40
N SER A 118 24.88 -27.59 11.03
CA SER A 118 23.81 -27.42 12.02
C SER A 118 23.92 -28.42 13.18
N ILE A 119 25.13 -28.63 13.72
CA ILE A 119 25.38 -29.58 14.82
C ILE A 119 25.86 -28.85 16.07
N VAL A 120 25.26 -29.16 17.21
CA VAL A 120 25.77 -28.73 18.53
C VAL A 120 26.59 -29.87 19.12
N TRP A 121 27.89 -29.67 19.25
CA TRP A 121 28.81 -30.61 19.87
C TRP A 121 28.96 -30.32 21.36
N MET A 122 29.02 -31.38 22.16
CA MET A 122 29.19 -31.30 23.61
C MET A 122 30.27 -32.28 24.06
N SER A 123 31.33 -31.80 24.70
CA SER A 123 32.35 -32.65 25.33
C SER A 123 31.96 -33.08 26.75
N VAL A 124 32.23 -34.35 27.09
CA VAL A 124 31.85 -34.97 28.36
C VAL A 124 32.99 -35.84 28.90
N SER A 125 33.47 -35.56 30.11
CA SER A 125 34.45 -36.41 30.82
C SER A 125 33.79 -37.68 31.41
N LYS A 126 34.51 -38.81 31.45
CA LYS A 126 34.03 -40.12 31.95
C LYS A 126 33.80 -40.21 33.46
N LEU A 127 34.15 -39.20 34.25
CA LEU A 127 34.21 -39.30 35.72
C LEU A 127 33.00 -38.70 36.51
N GLY A 128 31.83 -38.47 35.90
CA GLY A 128 30.70 -37.82 36.61
C GLY A 128 29.28 -38.18 36.13
N ILE A 129 28.26 -37.60 36.78
CA ILE A 129 26.87 -37.59 36.28
C ILE A 129 26.69 -36.32 35.46
N LEU A 130 26.24 -36.46 34.21
CA LEU A 130 25.98 -35.32 33.33
C LEU A 130 24.53 -34.86 33.46
N ASN A 131 24.33 -33.58 33.79
CA ASN A 131 23.05 -32.91 33.83
C ASN A 131 22.94 -31.93 32.65
N ILE A 132 22.02 -32.16 31.70
CA ILE A 132 21.82 -31.27 30.55
C ILE A 132 20.45 -30.60 30.68
N ARG A 133 20.44 -29.26 30.61
CA ARG A 133 19.23 -28.42 30.55
C ARG A 133 19.13 -27.71 29.22
N TYR A 134 17.92 -27.67 28.68
CA TYR A 134 17.64 -27.06 27.37
C TYR A 134 17.96 -25.54 27.32
N ALA A 135 17.66 -24.79 28.38
CA ALA A 135 17.72 -23.32 28.40
C ALA A 135 19.14 -22.70 28.56
N ASP A 136 20.19 -23.50 28.79
CA ASP A 136 21.58 -23.01 28.98
C ASP A 136 22.50 -23.38 27.81
N SER A 137 21.97 -23.64 26.61
CA SER A 137 22.71 -24.37 25.57
C SER A 137 22.87 -23.64 24.23
N MET A 138 23.96 -23.95 23.53
CA MET A 138 24.21 -23.59 22.12
C MET A 138 23.12 -24.11 21.17
N LEU A 139 22.23 -24.98 21.65
CA LEU A 139 21.05 -25.47 20.94
C LEU A 139 20.00 -24.38 20.70
N ASP A 140 19.79 -23.47 21.66
CA ASP A 140 18.84 -22.36 21.50
C ASP A 140 19.32 -21.41 20.40
N ARG A 141 20.62 -21.08 20.41
CA ARG A 141 21.27 -20.27 19.35
C ARG A 141 21.24 -20.95 17.99
N ALA A 142 21.36 -22.28 17.95
CA ALA A 142 21.26 -23.05 16.70
C ALA A 142 19.85 -23.03 16.12
N VAL A 143 18.82 -23.11 16.97
CA VAL A 143 17.41 -23.00 16.59
C VAL A 143 17.10 -21.60 16.05
N GLU A 144 17.56 -20.55 16.72
CA GLU A 144 17.41 -19.15 16.25
C GLU A 144 18.05 -18.93 14.88
N PHE A 145 19.26 -19.47 14.68
CA PHE A 145 19.98 -19.35 13.40
C PHE A 145 19.20 -20.00 12.24
N TYR A 146 18.72 -21.23 12.43
CA TYR A 146 17.97 -21.95 11.40
C TYR A 146 16.60 -21.29 11.12
N GLU A 147 15.98 -20.66 12.12
CA GLU A 147 14.74 -19.91 11.93
C GLU A 147 14.91 -18.73 10.98
N ILE A 148 16.01 -17.99 11.13
CA ILE A 148 16.33 -16.83 10.28
C ILE A 148 16.52 -17.27 8.82
N GLU A 149 17.23 -18.38 8.58
CA GLU A 149 17.52 -18.88 7.23
C GLU A 149 16.26 -19.33 6.48
N GLU A 150 15.37 -20.08 7.15
CA GLU A 150 14.12 -20.54 6.53
C GLU A 150 13.15 -19.37 6.24
N VAL A 151 13.10 -18.36 7.12
CA VAL A 151 12.31 -17.14 6.85
C VAL A 151 12.83 -16.43 5.60
N GLN A 152 14.15 -16.27 5.47
CA GLN A 152 14.75 -15.66 4.28
C GLN A 152 14.44 -16.45 3.00
N ARG A 153 14.57 -17.79 3.06
CA ARG A 153 14.24 -18.67 1.94
C ARG A 153 12.77 -18.56 1.52
N LEU A 154 11.83 -18.53 2.47
CA LEU A 154 10.41 -18.38 2.19
C LEU A 154 10.06 -17.03 1.59
N LEU A 155 10.71 -15.96 2.05
CA LEU A 155 10.59 -14.62 1.46
C LEU A 155 11.08 -14.63 0.01
N GLN A 156 12.20 -15.27 -0.26
CA GLN A 156 12.74 -15.39 -1.62
C GLN A 156 11.82 -16.19 -2.55
N ILE A 157 11.30 -17.34 -2.10
CA ILE A 157 10.33 -18.14 -2.87
C ILE A 157 9.06 -17.32 -3.17
N ARG A 158 8.55 -16.58 -2.18
CA ARG A 158 7.40 -15.69 -2.36
C ARG A 158 7.72 -14.64 -3.42
N ASP A 159 8.86 -13.97 -3.30
CA ASP A 159 9.24 -12.86 -4.20
C ASP A 159 9.47 -13.37 -5.63
N ASP A 160 10.06 -14.55 -5.81
CA ASP A 160 10.20 -15.21 -7.11
C ASP A 160 8.85 -15.62 -7.70
N ALA A 161 7.94 -16.17 -6.89
CA ALA A 161 6.58 -16.51 -7.32
C ALA A 161 5.79 -15.27 -7.74
N LEU A 162 5.89 -14.18 -6.96
CA LEU A 162 5.30 -12.89 -7.28
C LEU A 162 5.86 -12.33 -8.59
N LYS A 163 7.18 -12.37 -8.79
CA LYS A 163 7.82 -11.93 -10.03
C LYS A 163 7.36 -12.74 -11.25
N ASN A 164 7.22 -14.06 -11.11
CA ASN A 164 6.78 -14.95 -12.19
C ASN A 164 5.35 -14.70 -12.65
N ILE A 165 4.46 -14.19 -11.79
CA ILE A 165 3.10 -13.78 -12.16
C ILE A 165 3.01 -12.31 -12.60
N GLY A 166 4.15 -11.65 -12.84
CA GLY A 166 4.21 -10.26 -13.27
C GLY A 166 3.98 -9.24 -12.16
N PHE A 167 4.10 -9.63 -10.89
CA PHE A 167 4.03 -8.69 -9.77
C PHE A 167 5.37 -7.95 -9.65
N HIS A 168 5.33 -6.62 -9.68
CA HIS A 168 6.50 -5.77 -9.55
C HIS A 168 6.40 -5.02 -8.21
N SER A 169 7.48 -5.03 -7.43
CA SER A 169 7.53 -4.23 -6.20
C SER A 169 7.42 -2.75 -6.57
N ILE A 170 6.42 -2.07 -6.02
CA ILE A 170 6.31 -0.62 -6.13
C ILE A 170 7.40 -0.02 -5.25
N ARG A 171 8.37 0.66 -5.87
CA ARG A 171 9.33 1.49 -5.15
C ARG A 171 8.77 2.90 -5.08
N LEU A 172 8.35 3.32 -3.90
CA LEU A 172 7.97 4.70 -3.65
C LEU A 172 9.24 5.50 -3.37
N SER A 173 9.65 6.34 -4.32
CA SER A 173 10.60 7.42 -4.06
C SER A 173 9.90 8.56 -3.33
N ARG A 174 10.53 9.12 -2.30
CA ARG A 174 10.04 10.36 -1.69
C ARG A 174 10.33 11.50 -2.66
N ALA A 175 9.36 12.40 -2.85
CA ALA A 175 9.58 13.66 -3.56
C ALA A 175 10.75 14.39 -2.90
N THR A 176 11.84 14.57 -3.66
CA THR A 176 13.10 15.12 -3.14
C THR A 176 13.08 16.65 -3.04
N GLY A 177 12.01 17.28 -3.55
CA GLY A 177 11.92 18.74 -3.74
C GLY A 177 12.79 19.25 -4.89
N GLN A 178 13.60 18.39 -5.52
CA GLN A 178 14.31 18.70 -6.75
C GLN A 178 13.38 18.55 -7.96
N PRO A 179 13.71 19.15 -9.12
CA PRO A 179 12.97 18.90 -10.34
C PRO A 179 13.01 17.41 -10.69
N ASP A 180 11.90 16.90 -11.21
CA ASP A 180 11.84 15.55 -11.76
C ASP A 180 12.94 15.34 -12.81
N ASN A 181 13.65 14.21 -12.78
CA ASN A 181 14.78 13.97 -13.70
C ASN A 181 14.35 13.84 -15.17
N ARG A 182 13.06 13.63 -15.44
CA ARG A 182 12.46 13.69 -16.79
C ARG A 182 12.34 15.13 -17.29
N ILE A 183 12.35 16.12 -16.40
CA ILE A 183 12.52 17.53 -16.74
C ILE A 183 13.98 17.76 -17.13
N GLN A 184 14.30 17.54 -18.40
CA GLN A 184 15.69 17.67 -18.87
C GLN A 184 16.16 19.13 -18.90
N ALA A 185 15.29 20.05 -19.32
CA ALA A 185 15.48 21.49 -19.19
C ALA A 185 14.15 22.22 -19.47
N ILE A 186 13.59 22.90 -18.48
CA ILE A 186 12.60 23.94 -18.73
C ILE A 186 13.26 25.28 -18.45
N THR A 187 13.38 26.06 -19.51
CA THR A 187 13.97 27.39 -19.47
C THR A 187 12.88 28.40 -19.76
N ARG A 188 12.77 29.42 -18.91
CA ARG A 188 12.02 30.62 -19.27
C ARG A 188 12.99 31.61 -19.90
N PHE A 189 12.50 32.36 -20.89
CA PHE A 189 13.25 33.47 -21.45
C PHE A 189 12.70 34.76 -20.87
N TYR A 190 13.57 35.57 -20.28
CA TYR A 190 13.24 36.92 -19.80
C TYR A 190 14.19 37.89 -20.47
N ASP A 191 13.66 38.82 -21.26
CA ASP A 191 14.44 39.74 -22.10
C ASP A 191 15.50 39.04 -22.97
N GLY A 192 15.12 37.89 -23.56
CA GLY A 192 16.01 37.09 -24.41
C GLY A 192 17.05 36.26 -23.66
N VAL A 193 17.11 36.35 -22.32
CA VAL A 193 18.05 35.59 -21.49
C VAL A 193 17.39 34.33 -20.94
N PRO A 194 17.98 33.14 -21.14
CA PRO A 194 17.51 31.91 -20.54
C PRO A 194 17.72 31.93 -19.02
N LYS A 195 16.67 31.70 -18.25
CA LYS A 195 16.71 31.50 -16.80
C LYS A 195 16.10 30.15 -16.44
N VAL A 196 16.70 29.49 -15.44
CA VAL A 196 16.13 28.28 -14.83
C VAL A 196 14.78 28.62 -14.23
N LEU A 197 13.80 27.73 -14.45
CA LEU A 197 12.48 27.85 -13.86
C LEU A 197 12.50 27.34 -12.41
N THR A 198 12.01 28.14 -11.45
CA THR A 198 11.83 27.72 -10.05
C THR A 198 10.37 27.39 -9.71
N SER A 199 10.12 26.84 -8.52
CA SER A 199 8.76 26.65 -7.98
C SER A 199 7.99 27.96 -7.85
N GLU A 200 8.65 29.04 -7.44
CA GLU A 200 8.04 30.37 -7.32
C GLU A 200 7.60 30.91 -8.69
N ASP A 201 8.40 30.63 -9.73
CA ASP A 201 8.05 31.02 -11.10
C ASP A 201 6.79 30.31 -11.58
N LEU A 202 6.63 29.02 -11.23
CA LEU A 202 5.42 28.26 -11.54
C LEU A 202 4.21 28.72 -10.74
N VAL A 203 4.39 29.14 -9.49
CA VAL A 203 3.32 29.77 -8.71
C VAL A 203 2.88 31.06 -9.40
N GLN A 204 3.81 31.93 -9.80
CA GLN A 204 3.49 33.18 -10.48
C GLN A 204 2.81 32.95 -11.85
N ASP A 205 3.33 32.01 -12.64
CA ASP A 205 2.76 31.58 -13.91
C ASP A 205 1.32 31.09 -13.69
N MET A 206 1.11 30.13 -12.79
CA MET A 206 -0.21 29.58 -12.54
C MET A 206 -1.19 30.64 -12.01
N MET A 207 -0.74 31.51 -11.09
CA MET A 207 -1.57 32.60 -10.58
C MET A 207 -1.93 33.62 -11.65
N SER A 208 -1.17 33.71 -12.75
CA SER A 208 -1.47 34.62 -13.87
C SER A 208 -2.55 34.07 -14.79
N TYR A 209 -2.52 32.75 -15.08
CA TYR A 209 -3.43 32.13 -16.06
C TYR A 209 -4.68 31.49 -15.46
N SER A 210 -4.68 31.13 -14.17
CA SER A 210 -5.80 30.43 -13.53
C SER A 210 -6.71 31.31 -12.68
N LYS A 211 -6.74 32.62 -12.92
CA LYS A 211 -7.57 33.54 -12.12
C LYS A 211 -9.05 33.28 -12.38
N LEU A 212 -9.78 32.97 -11.32
CA LEU A 212 -11.23 33.02 -11.33
C LEU A 212 -11.68 34.43 -10.92
N SER A 213 -12.71 34.92 -11.58
CA SER A 213 -13.33 36.22 -11.33
C SER A 213 -14.01 36.24 -9.96
N ASN A 214 -14.16 37.44 -9.38
CA ASN A 214 -14.80 37.59 -8.06
C ASN A 214 -16.30 37.21 -8.04
N VAL A 215 -16.91 37.08 -9.22
CA VAL A 215 -18.30 36.60 -9.35
C VAL A 215 -18.39 35.08 -9.26
N CYS A 216 -17.27 34.37 -9.39
CA CYS A 216 -17.23 32.92 -9.24
C CYS A 216 -17.33 32.54 -7.74
N PRO A 217 -18.19 31.59 -7.36
CA PRO A 217 -18.30 31.14 -5.98
C PRO A 217 -17.00 30.57 -5.40
N ALA A 218 -16.73 30.87 -4.12
CA ALA A 218 -15.49 30.52 -3.45
C ALA A 218 -15.19 29.01 -3.45
N ASN A 219 -16.21 28.17 -3.29
CA ASN A 219 -16.07 26.72 -3.32
C ASN A 219 -15.57 26.17 -4.67
N VAL A 220 -15.91 26.80 -5.79
CA VAL A 220 -15.36 26.45 -7.12
C VAL A 220 -13.88 26.78 -7.18
N ASN A 221 -13.50 27.94 -6.63
CA ASN A 221 -12.11 28.37 -6.54
C ASN A 221 -11.28 27.50 -5.59
N ASP A 222 -11.86 26.97 -4.52
CA ASP A 222 -11.18 26.02 -3.62
C ASP A 222 -10.82 24.72 -4.35
N VAL A 223 -11.70 24.23 -5.24
CA VAL A 223 -11.39 23.08 -6.09
C VAL A 223 -10.30 23.42 -7.10
N MET A 224 -10.37 24.60 -7.73
CA MET A 224 -9.34 25.09 -8.66
C MET A 224 -7.99 25.26 -7.95
N GLN A 225 -7.97 25.67 -6.69
CA GLN A 225 -6.75 25.80 -5.91
C GLN A 225 -5.99 24.47 -5.80
N ARG A 226 -6.69 23.33 -5.74
CA ARG A 226 -6.05 22.02 -5.76
C ARG A 226 -5.35 21.76 -7.10
N ALA A 227 -5.98 22.14 -8.22
CA ALA A 227 -5.36 22.06 -9.54
C ALA A 227 -4.08 22.91 -9.61
N ARG A 228 -4.12 24.14 -9.09
CA ARG A 228 -2.95 25.05 -9.05
C ARG A 228 -1.80 24.47 -8.23
N LEU A 229 -2.10 23.90 -7.05
CA LEU A 229 -1.10 23.25 -6.20
C LEU A 229 -0.46 22.05 -6.89
N LEU A 230 -1.28 21.18 -7.51
CA LEU A 230 -0.79 20.03 -8.27
C LEU A 230 0.08 20.45 -9.45
N TYR A 231 -0.28 21.53 -10.16
CA TYR A 231 0.54 22.06 -11.24
C TYR A 231 1.93 22.47 -10.75
N VAL A 232 2.02 23.18 -9.62
CA VAL A 232 3.30 23.57 -9.01
C VAL A 232 4.09 22.34 -8.57
N HIS A 233 3.43 21.35 -7.96
CA HIS A 233 4.07 20.08 -7.60
C HIS A 233 4.50 19.24 -8.81
N GLY A 234 3.90 19.47 -9.98
CA GLY A 234 4.29 18.90 -11.26
C GLY A 234 5.76 19.14 -11.63
N TYR A 235 6.38 20.16 -11.03
CA TYR A 235 7.81 20.40 -11.15
C TYR A 235 8.66 19.32 -10.48
N SER A 236 8.24 18.82 -9.33
CA SER A 236 9.01 17.78 -8.62
C SER A 236 8.65 16.37 -9.07
N GLU A 237 7.40 16.16 -9.51
CA GLU A 237 6.92 14.87 -9.99
C GLU A 237 5.97 15.11 -11.18
N TRP A 238 6.43 14.74 -12.39
CA TRP A 238 5.80 15.12 -13.66
C TRP A 238 4.32 14.65 -13.77
N GLU A 239 3.93 13.55 -13.09
CA GLU A 239 2.56 13.02 -13.05
C GLU A 239 1.53 13.98 -12.46
N PHE A 240 1.94 14.91 -11.60
CA PHE A 240 1.01 15.87 -11.03
C PHE A 240 0.49 16.88 -12.06
N LEU A 241 1.16 17.05 -13.20
CA LEU A 241 0.67 17.91 -14.29
C LEU A 241 -0.62 17.38 -14.93
N THR A 242 -0.70 16.08 -15.17
CA THR A 242 -1.92 15.42 -15.65
C THR A 242 -3.03 15.51 -14.59
N THR A 243 -2.66 15.28 -13.33
CA THR A 243 -3.60 15.35 -12.20
C THR A 243 -4.13 16.78 -11.98
N ALA A 244 -3.31 17.79 -12.24
CA ALA A 244 -3.70 19.19 -12.17
C ALA A 244 -4.84 19.51 -13.15
N VAL A 245 -4.72 19.07 -14.40
CA VAL A 245 -5.78 19.24 -15.41
C VAL A 245 -7.05 18.52 -15.00
N HIS A 246 -6.93 17.29 -14.48
CA HIS A 246 -8.08 16.55 -13.96
C HIS A 246 -8.83 17.36 -12.88
N TYR A 247 -8.12 17.96 -11.91
CA TYR A 247 -8.72 18.81 -10.88
C TYR A 247 -9.30 20.13 -11.41
N ALA A 248 -8.70 20.72 -12.44
CA ALA A 248 -9.27 21.91 -13.08
C ALA A 248 -10.62 21.59 -13.71
N VAL A 249 -10.73 20.46 -14.42
CA VAL A 249 -12.01 20.03 -15.00
C VAL A 249 -13.02 19.66 -13.90
N LEU A 250 -12.59 19.11 -12.76
CA LEU A 250 -13.49 18.93 -11.61
C LEU A 250 -14.03 20.26 -11.08
N SER A 251 -13.24 21.33 -11.09
CA SER A 251 -13.72 22.68 -10.74
C SER A 251 -14.78 23.17 -11.72
N LEU A 252 -14.59 22.96 -13.03
CA LEU A 252 -15.58 23.26 -14.06
C LEU A 252 -16.90 22.50 -13.85
N GLU A 253 -16.82 21.21 -13.54
CA GLU A 253 -18.01 20.41 -13.25
C GLU A 253 -18.70 20.84 -11.95
N ALA A 254 -17.94 21.13 -10.89
CA ALA A 254 -18.48 21.70 -9.66
C ALA A 254 -19.19 23.02 -9.94
N SER A 255 -18.61 23.84 -10.82
CA SER A 255 -19.17 25.10 -11.28
C SER A 255 -20.51 24.92 -12.01
N LEU A 256 -20.61 23.96 -12.94
CA LEU A 256 -21.86 23.65 -13.65
C LEU A 256 -22.96 23.16 -12.71
N ARG A 257 -22.60 22.31 -11.73
CA ARG A 257 -23.55 21.80 -10.73
C ARG A 257 -24.07 22.96 -9.86
N LEU A 258 -23.16 23.79 -9.37
CA LEU A 258 -23.51 24.92 -8.52
C LEU A 258 -24.34 25.97 -9.29
N LEU A 259 -24.03 26.20 -10.55
CA LEU A 259 -24.83 27.07 -11.41
C LEU A 259 -26.28 26.58 -11.52
N TYR A 260 -26.48 25.27 -11.73
CA TYR A 260 -27.83 24.70 -11.74
C TYR A 260 -28.54 24.88 -10.39
N ASP A 261 -27.87 24.58 -9.27
CA ASP A 261 -28.44 24.77 -7.94
C ASP A 261 -28.79 26.25 -7.68
N THR A 262 -27.95 27.19 -8.16
CA THR A 262 -28.22 28.63 -8.03
C THR A 262 -29.39 29.07 -8.92
N TRP A 263 -29.54 28.49 -10.11
CA TRP A 263 -30.66 28.76 -11.01
C TRP A 263 -32.01 28.29 -10.44
N LEU A 264 -32.03 27.20 -9.65
CA LEU A 264 -33.25 26.77 -8.96
C LEU A 264 -33.77 27.82 -7.96
N GLY A 265 -32.89 28.69 -7.47
CA GLY A 265 -33.21 29.73 -6.48
C GLY A 265 -33.45 29.17 -5.08
N GLU A 266 -34.09 29.98 -4.23
CA GLU A 266 -34.33 29.64 -2.82
C GLU A 266 -35.75 29.10 -2.57
N THR A 267 -36.65 29.22 -3.54
CA THR A 267 -38.04 28.79 -3.41
C THR A 267 -38.24 27.33 -3.84
N PRO A 268 -39.14 26.57 -3.19
CA PRO A 268 -39.45 25.21 -3.63
C PRO A 268 -39.85 25.15 -5.12
N VAL A 269 -39.31 24.17 -5.82
CA VAL A 269 -39.48 24.00 -7.27
C VAL A 269 -40.48 22.91 -7.60
N ARG A 270 -41.19 23.10 -8.72
CA ARG A 270 -42.14 22.12 -9.24
C ARG A 270 -41.38 21.07 -10.04
N VAL A 271 -41.52 19.82 -9.64
CA VAL A 271 -40.92 18.65 -10.27
C VAL A 271 -42.00 17.77 -10.85
N GLU A 272 -41.86 17.44 -12.14
CA GLU A 272 -42.81 16.62 -12.86
C GLU A 272 -42.13 15.37 -13.40
N ALA A 273 -42.84 14.24 -13.36
CA ALA A 273 -42.33 12.99 -13.88
C ALA A 273 -43.45 12.06 -14.32
N LYS A 274 -43.11 11.10 -15.18
CA LYS A 274 -44.00 9.97 -15.51
C LYS A 274 -43.56 8.72 -14.75
N ILE A 275 -44.38 8.27 -13.80
CA ILE A 275 -44.10 7.09 -12.96
C ILE A 275 -45.16 6.03 -13.27
N ILE A 276 -44.74 4.89 -13.83
CA ILE A 276 -45.63 3.76 -14.19
C ILE A 276 -46.83 4.25 -15.03
N GLY A 277 -46.57 5.12 -16.00
CA GLY A 277 -47.61 5.67 -16.89
C GLY A 277 -48.43 6.82 -16.31
N VAL A 278 -48.31 7.13 -15.02
CA VAL A 278 -49.04 8.21 -14.35
C VAL A 278 -48.19 9.46 -14.28
N GLN A 279 -48.77 10.62 -14.62
CA GLN A 279 -48.11 11.90 -14.43
C GLN A 279 -48.15 12.28 -12.95
N VAL A 280 -46.97 12.52 -12.38
CA VAL A 280 -46.78 12.94 -11.00
C VAL A 280 -46.19 14.34 -11.00
N CYS A 281 -46.70 15.20 -10.13
CA CYS A 281 -46.22 16.56 -9.90
C CYS A 281 -46.02 16.75 -8.40
N GLU A 282 -44.82 17.16 -7.99
CA GLU A 282 -44.46 17.36 -6.60
C GLU A 282 -43.67 18.67 -6.44
N THR A 283 -43.81 19.29 -5.27
CA THR A 283 -43.03 20.48 -4.91
C THR A 283 -41.91 20.05 -3.99
N LEU A 284 -40.66 20.30 -4.39
CA LEU A 284 -39.46 19.88 -3.66
C LEU A 284 -38.57 21.06 -3.30
N GLU A 285 -37.74 20.89 -2.28
CA GLU A 285 -36.65 21.83 -1.97
C GLU A 285 -35.75 22.03 -3.20
N PRO A 286 -35.29 23.28 -3.47
CA PRO A 286 -34.54 23.65 -4.67
C PRO A 286 -33.08 23.19 -4.61
N SER A 287 -32.88 21.87 -4.62
CA SER A 287 -31.55 21.26 -4.65
C SER A 287 -31.54 20.11 -5.65
N ARG A 288 -30.54 20.10 -6.54
CA ARG A 288 -30.34 18.99 -7.48
C ARG A 288 -30.25 17.65 -6.76
N ASP A 289 -29.57 17.59 -5.61
CA ASP A 289 -29.41 16.35 -4.85
C ASP A 289 -30.76 15.86 -4.29
N THR A 290 -31.58 16.77 -3.73
CA THR A 290 -32.94 16.44 -3.27
C THR A 290 -33.79 15.89 -4.41
N ILE A 291 -33.79 16.56 -5.55
CA ILE A 291 -34.59 16.16 -6.71
C ILE A 291 -34.10 14.83 -7.28
N LEU A 292 -32.78 14.60 -7.36
CA LEU A 292 -32.21 13.33 -7.79
C LEU A 292 -32.55 12.17 -6.85
N LYS A 293 -32.49 12.39 -5.53
CA LYS A 293 -32.88 11.40 -4.52
C LYS A 293 -34.36 11.03 -4.66
N TRP A 294 -35.23 12.03 -4.78
CA TRP A 294 -36.65 11.81 -5.04
C TRP A 294 -36.87 11.01 -6.34
N SER A 295 -36.20 11.42 -7.40
CA SER A 295 -36.33 10.81 -8.73
C SER A 295 -35.87 9.35 -8.74
N ASN A 296 -34.75 9.04 -8.08
CA ASN A 296 -34.23 7.68 -7.94
C ASN A 296 -35.12 6.79 -7.05
N LYS A 297 -35.62 7.33 -5.93
CA LYS A 297 -36.56 6.62 -5.04
C LYS A 297 -37.82 6.19 -5.79
N ASN A 298 -38.33 7.05 -6.66
CA ASN A 298 -39.53 6.80 -7.45
C ASN A 298 -39.26 6.11 -8.80
N LYS A 299 -38.00 5.75 -9.10
CA LYS A 299 -37.58 5.17 -10.39
C LYS A 299 -38.03 5.99 -11.61
N ALA A 300 -38.11 7.31 -11.44
CA ALA A 300 -38.53 8.25 -12.47
C ALA A 300 -37.31 8.64 -13.33
N LEU A 301 -37.24 8.20 -14.59
CA LEU A 301 -36.12 8.56 -15.47
C LEU A 301 -36.35 9.92 -16.14
N ASP A 302 -37.56 10.13 -16.65
CA ASP A 302 -37.97 11.36 -17.35
C ASP A 302 -38.54 12.36 -16.33
N VAL A 303 -37.64 13.12 -15.71
CA VAL A 303 -37.99 14.16 -14.74
C VAL A 303 -37.72 15.52 -15.33
N THR A 304 -38.69 16.42 -15.21
CA THR A 304 -38.54 17.84 -15.52
C THR A 304 -38.68 18.68 -14.25
N VAL A 305 -37.96 19.79 -14.20
CA VAL A 305 -37.97 20.79 -13.13
C VAL A 305 -38.26 22.13 -13.80
N ASN A 306 -39.35 22.79 -13.43
CA ASN A 306 -39.83 24.00 -14.09
C ASN A 306 -39.93 23.85 -15.64
N GLY A 307 -40.34 22.67 -16.11
CA GLY A 307 -40.48 22.35 -17.54
C GLY A 307 -39.19 21.94 -18.27
N LEU A 308 -38.02 21.99 -17.62
CA LEU A 308 -36.74 21.59 -18.21
C LEU A 308 -36.28 20.23 -17.68
N ILE A 309 -35.63 19.43 -18.53
CA ILE A 309 -35.13 18.10 -18.12
C ILE A 309 -34.13 18.23 -16.97
N LEU A 310 -34.33 17.44 -15.91
CA LEU A 310 -33.42 17.35 -14.77
C LEU A 310 -32.02 16.92 -15.25
N PRO A 311 -30.96 17.71 -14.97
CA PRO A 311 -29.61 17.36 -15.39
C PRO A 311 -28.99 16.23 -14.57
N ARG A 312 -29.31 14.99 -14.97
CA ARG A 312 -28.78 13.74 -14.40
C ARG A 312 -27.35 13.46 -14.84
N SER A 313 -27.02 13.77 -16.09
CA SER A 313 -25.69 13.56 -16.68
C SER A 313 -24.91 14.87 -16.78
N LYS A 314 -23.61 14.77 -17.02
CA LYS A 314 -22.74 15.92 -17.34
C LYS A 314 -23.20 16.67 -18.59
N SER A 315 -23.55 15.95 -19.66
CA SER A 315 -24.07 16.56 -20.88
C SER A 315 -25.42 17.26 -20.64
N ASN A 316 -26.26 16.74 -19.74
CA ASN A 316 -27.49 17.44 -19.40
C ASN A 316 -27.20 18.75 -18.63
N LEU A 317 -26.15 18.82 -17.81
CA LEU A 317 -25.75 20.08 -17.15
C LEU A 317 -25.31 21.12 -18.18
N THR A 318 -24.50 20.74 -19.17
CA THR A 318 -24.05 21.65 -20.23
C THR A 318 -25.20 22.07 -21.15
N ASN A 319 -26.09 21.14 -21.52
CA ASN A 319 -27.32 21.43 -22.28
C ASN A 319 -28.22 22.41 -21.53
N HIS A 320 -28.39 22.24 -20.22
CA HIS A 320 -29.17 23.17 -19.41
C HIS A 320 -28.54 24.57 -19.42
N ALA A 321 -27.23 24.67 -19.20
CA ALA A 321 -26.51 25.94 -19.22
C ALA A 321 -26.59 26.67 -20.58
N VAL A 322 -26.62 25.93 -21.70
CA VAL A 322 -26.93 26.50 -23.03
C VAL A 322 -28.37 26.98 -23.13
N HIS A 323 -29.32 26.15 -22.65
CA HIS A 323 -30.75 26.49 -22.71
C HIS A 323 -31.08 27.79 -21.97
N ILE A 324 -30.44 28.03 -20.82
CA ILE A 324 -30.63 29.27 -20.05
C ILE A 324 -29.75 30.44 -20.53
N GLY A 325 -29.05 30.30 -21.67
CA GLY A 325 -28.28 31.37 -22.31
C GLY A 325 -26.94 31.71 -21.65
N VAL A 326 -26.48 30.89 -20.71
CA VAL A 326 -25.20 31.11 -20.02
C VAL A 326 -24.01 30.64 -20.84
N LEU A 327 -24.21 29.57 -21.62
CA LEU A 327 -23.23 29.04 -22.54
C LEU A 327 -23.72 29.12 -23.98
N THR A 328 -22.80 29.37 -24.90
CA THR A 328 -22.99 29.14 -26.33
C THR A 328 -22.81 27.66 -26.67
N GLN A 329 -23.26 27.25 -27.85
CA GLN A 329 -23.05 25.87 -28.33
C GLN A 329 -21.56 25.54 -28.47
N TRP A 330 -20.73 26.48 -28.92
CA TRP A 330 -19.28 26.29 -29.04
C TRP A 330 -18.61 26.05 -27.69
N GLU A 331 -18.96 26.84 -26.66
CA GLU A 331 -18.43 26.63 -25.31
C GLU A 331 -18.91 25.31 -24.71
N ARG A 332 -20.15 24.91 -24.98
CA ARG A 332 -20.64 23.58 -24.61
C ARG A 332 -19.77 22.48 -25.22
N ASP A 333 -19.51 22.53 -26.52
CA ASP A 333 -18.70 21.50 -27.20
C ASP A 333 -17.29 21.44 -26.60
N ARG A 334 -16.73 22.62 -26.26
CA ARG A 334 -15.42 22.70 -25.62
C ARG A 334 -15.41 22.14 -24.20
N ILE A 335 -16.45 22.41 -23.42
CA ILE A 335 -16.63 21.82 -22.08
C ILE A 335 -16.83 20.30 -22.18
N GLU A 336 -17.61 19.81 -23.14
CA GLU A 336 -17.81 18.37 -23.35
C GLU A 336 -16.48 17.66 -23.65
N TYR A 337 -15.60 18.27 -24.46
CA TYR A 337 -14.23 17.80 -24.66
C TYR A 337 -13.45 17.69 -23.33
N PHE A 338 -13.49 18.72 -22.48
CA PHE A 338 -12.81 18.67 -21.18
C PHE A 338 -13.38 17.60 -20.25
N LEU A 339 -14.71 17.44 -20.22
CA LEU A 339 -15.36 16.41 -19.40
C LEU A 339 -15.02 14.99 -19.88
N TRP A 340 -14.87 14.79 -21.19
CA TRP A 340 -14.36 13.55 -21.78
C TRP A 340 -12.88 13.32 -21.46
N LEU A 341 -12.06 14.36 -21.56
CA LEU A 341 -10.65 14.32 -21.21
C LEU A 341 -10.48 13.91 -19.74
N ARG A 342 -11.24 14.50 -18.83
CA ARG A 342 -11.25 14.13 -17.41
C ARG A 342 -11.57 12.64 -17.20
N ASP A 343 -12.57 12.11 -17.90
CA ASP A 343 -12.94 10.68 -17.80
C ASP A 343 -11.81 9.79 -18.30
N THR A 344 -11.14 10.19 -19.39
CA THR A 344 -9.95 9.50 -19.92
C THR A 344 -8.81 9.52 -18.90
N LEU A 345 -8.55 10.67 -18.26
CA LEU A 345 -7.52 10.81 -17.24
C LEU A 345 -7.85 10.07 -15.92
N SER A 346 -9.12 9.79 -15.63
CA SER A 346 -9.54 8.95 -14.50
C SER A 346 -9.38 7.46 -14.73
N HIS A 347 -9.29 7.04 -16.00
CA HIS A 347 -9.13 5.64 -16.39
C HIS A 347 -7.92 5.47 -17.32
N PRO A 348 -6.72 5.86 -16.86
CA PRO A 348 -5.53 5.83 -17.71
C PRO A 348 -5.18 4.39 -18.06
N THR A 349 -5.04 4.09 -19.35
CA THR A 349 -4.57 2.79 -19.87
C THR A 349 -3.04 2.70 -19.90
N GLY A 350 -2.34 3.78 -19.54
CA GLY A 350 -0.90 3.88 -19.41
C GLY A 350 -0.48 5.13 -18.63
N THR A 351 0.82 5.37 -18.51
CA THR A 351 1.36 6.60 -17.89
C THR A 351 1.35 7.74 -18.90
N PHE A 352 0.15 8.19 -19.28
CA PHE A 352 0.04 9.37 -20.12
C PHE A 352 0.35 10.59 -19.26
N ILE A 353 1.47 11.25 -19.57
CA ILE A 353 1.88 12.42 -18.81
C ILE A 353 2.00 13.63 -19.70
N GLU A 354 1.30 14.67 -19.27
CA GLU A 354 1.06 15.86 -20.06
C GLU A 354 2.20 16.86 -19.93
N TRP A 355 2.44 17.62 -21.00
CA TRP A 355 3.44 18.67 -21.00
C TRP A 355 2.97 19.88 -20.19
N ILE A 356 3.91 20.59 -19.54
CA ILE A 356 3.60 21.78 -18.73
C ILE A 356 2.78 22.81 -19.51
N SER A 357 3.15 23.09 -20.76
CA SER A 357 2.43 24.05 -21.60
C SER A 357 0.99 23.62 -21.83
N TRP A 358 0.77 22.34 -22.11
CA TRP A 358 -0.57 21.79 -22.31
C TRP A 358 -1.39 21.86 -21.02
N SER A 359 -0.81 21.47 -19.88
CA SER A 359 -1.51 21.56 -18.60
C SER A 359 -1.90 23.00 -18.27
N ARG A 360 -0.98 23.94 -18.49
CA ARG A 360 -1.23 25.37 -18.32
C ARG A 360 -2.37 25.86 -19.21
N GLU A 361 -2.34 25.53 -20.50
CA GLU A 361 -3.35 25.94 -21.48
C GLU A 361 -4.73 25.39 -21.11
N CYS A 362 -4.81 24.11 -20.77
CA CYS A 362 -6.05 23.47 -20.32
C CYS A 362 -6.61 24.11 -19.05
N ILE A 363 -5.78 24.37 -18.03
CA ILE A 363 -6.23 25.02 -16.79
C ILE A 363 -6.71 26.45 -17.07
N GLY A 364 -5.96 27.20 -17.88
CA GLY A 364 -6.32 28.57 -18.26
C GLY A 364 -7.64 28.63 -19.03
N GLU A 365 -7.85 27.74 -19.98
CA GLU A 365 -9.09 27.66 -20.75
C GLU A 365 -10.28 27.25 -19.87
N VAL A 366 -10.09 26.29 -18.96
CA VAL A 366 -11.11 25.94 -17.97
C VAL A 366 -11.49 27.15 -17.11
N CYS A 367 -10.51 27.93 -16.64
CA CYS A 367 -10.78 29.15 -15.87
C CYS A 367 -11.57 30.18 -16.69
N LEU A 368 -11.21 30.35 -17.96
CA LEU A 368 -11.93 31.24 -18.88
C LEU A 368 -13.40 30.81 -19.03
N LEU A 369 -13.65 29.52 -19.27
CA LEU A 369 -15.01 28.98 -19.41
C LEU A 369 -15.84 29.17 -18.14
N ILE A 370 -15.25 28.91 -16.96
CA ILE A 370 -15.91 29.17 -15.66
C ILE A 370 -16.25 30.65 -15.51
N ASN A 371 -15.32 31.55 -15.82
CA ASN A 371 -15.52 32.98 -15.70
C ASN A 371 -16.61 33.51 -16.63
N LEU A 372 -16.58 33.12 -17.91
CA LEU A 372 -17.60 33.50 -18.88
C LEU A 372 -18.98 33.01 -18.43
N MET A 373 -19.06 31.76 -17.99
CA MET A 373 -20.30 31.16 -17.49
C MET A 373 -20.88 31.96 -16.31
N TRP A 374 -20.09 32.24 -15.27
CA TRP A 374 -20.60 33.00 -14.11
C TRP A 374 -20.88 34.48 -14.42
N ALA A 375 -20.07 35.11 -15.28
CA ALA A 375 -20.30 36.49 -15.70
C ALA A 375 -21.65 36.61 -16.43
N ARG A 376 -21.93 35.73 -17.39
CA ARG A 376 -23.21 35.75 -18.12
C ARG A 376 -24.40 35.43 -17.22
N PHE A 377 -24.24 34.49 -16.29
CA PHE A 377 -25.32 34.10 -15.39
C PHE A 377 -25.70 35.19 -14.38
N LEU A 378 -24.72 35.89 -13.79
CA LEU A 378 -24.99 36.85 -12.71
C LEU A 378 -25.08 38.31 -13.16
N VAL A 379 -24.29 38.70 -14.16
CA VAL A 379 -24.16 40.11 -14.58
C VAL A 379 -24.91 40.38 -15.88
N GLY A 380 -25.20 39.34 -16.66
CA GLY A 380 -25.57 39.48 -18.07
C GLY A 380 -24.34 39.77 -18.93
N MET A 381 -24.46 39.59 -20.25
CA MET A 381 -23.38 39.97 -21.17
C MET A 381 -23.22 41.49 -21.16
N PRO A 382 -21.99 42.03 -21.03
CA PRO A 382 -21.73 43.41 -21.43
C PRO A 382 -22.17 43.58 -22.89
N ASP A 383 -22.81 44.70 -23.22
CA ASP A 383 -23.37 44.97 -24.57
C ASP A 383 -22.35 44.77 -25.72
N GLU A 384 -21.06 44.84 -25.42
CA GLU A 384 -19.97 44.63 -26.37
C GLU A 384 -19.83 43.18 -26.88
N PHE A 385 -20.44 42.21 -26.20
CA PHE A 385 -20.43 40.79 -26.58
C PHE A 385 -21.78 40.27 -27.10
N SER A 386 -22.85 41.08 -27.01
CA SER A 386 -24.22 40.65 -27.37
C SER A 386 -24.53 40.67 -28.87
N MET A 387 -23.59 41.13 -29.70
CA MET A 387 -23.69 41.06 -31.16
C MET A 387 -22.43 40.46 -31.78
N ALA A 388 -22.48 39.16 -32.05
CA ALA A 388 -21.70 38.48 -33.09
C ALA A 388 -22.61 37.47 -33.78
#